data_AF-A0A535W9I3-F1
#
_entry.id   AF-A0A535W9I3-F1
#
_cell.length_a   1.000
_cell.length_b   1.000
_cell.length_c   1.000
_cell.angle_alpha   90.00
_cell.angle_beta   90.00
_cell.angle_gamma   90.00
#
_symmetry.space_group_name_H-M   'P 1'
#
loop_
_entity.id
_entity.type
_entity.pdbx_description
1 polymer ?
#
loop_
_entity_poly.entity_id
_entity_poly.type
_entity_poly.pdbx_seq_one_letter_code
_entity_poly.pdbx_strand_id
1 'polypeptide(L)' 'MQALDRKLALKQRDDSIDRLILLVADTKWNRGLLELHRDDLRARFPLDSRAVLSNLRAGRAPDSNGLLIL' A
#
# COMPACT_ATOMS: atom_id res chain seq x y z
N MET A 1 -12.79 6.59 3.86
CA MET A 1 -12.60 5.43 2.96
C MET A 1 -12.81 5.80 1.49
N GLN A 2 -13.96 6.34 1.06
CA GLN A 2 -14.24 6.62 -0.37
C GLN A 2 -13.23 7.52 -1.11
N ALA A 3 -12.67 8.55 -0.48
CA ALA A 3 -11.74 9.47 -1.15
C ALA A 3 -10.39 8.80 -1.50
N LEU A 4 -9.92 7.88 -0.65
CA LEU A 4 -8.69 7.11 -0.89
C LEU A 4 -8.93 6.06 -1.98
N ASP A 5 -10.05 5.36 -1.89
CA ASP A 5 -10.41 4.33 -2.87
C ASP A 5 -10.59 4.92 -4.27
N ARG A 6 -11.21 6.11 -4.39
CA ARG A 6 -11.33 6.84 -5.66
C ARG A 6 -9.98 7.28 -6.22
N LYS A 7 -9.03 7.71 -5.37
CA LYS A 7 -7.66 8.05 -5.79
C LYS A 7 -6.88 6.83 -6.27
N LEU A 8 -7.05 5.69 -5.59
CA LEU A 8 -6.40 4.42 -5.95
C LEU A 8 -6.98 3.85 -7.26
N ALA A 9 -8.30 3.92 -7.44
CA ALA A 9 -8.97 3.52 -8.67
C ALA A 9 -8.54 4.38 -9.87
N LEU A 10 -8.36 5.69 -9.67
CA LEU A 10 -7.84 6.58 -10.72
C LEU A 10 -6.38 6.26 -11.08
N LYS A 11 -5.54 5.95 -10.08
CA LYS A 11 -4.12 5.61 -10.31
C LYS A 11 -3.89 4.25 -10.95
N GLN A 12 -4.77 3.27 -10.70
CA GLN A 12 -4.71 1.95 -11.35
C GLN A 12 -5.30 1.95 -12.77
N ARG A 13 -6.13 2.94 -13.10
CA ARG A 13 -6.77 3.06 -14.42
C ARG A 13 -5.90 3.76 -15.46
N ASP A 14 -4.80 4.38 -15.03
CA ASP A 14 -3.67 4.73 -15.90
C ASP A 14 -2.82 3.45 -16.05
N ASP A 15 -3.01 2.77 -17.18
CA ASP A 15 -2.58 1.40 -17.54
C ASP A 15 -1.05 1.12 -17.48
N SER A 16 -0.24 2.04 -16.97
CA SER A 16 1.23 1.96 -17.00
C SER A 16 1.88 1.78 -15.62
N ILE A 17 1.11 1.55 -14.55
CA ILE A 17 1.66 1.31 -13.21
C ILE A 17 1.54 -0.17 -12.87
N ASP A 18 2.61 -0.92 -13.11
CA ASP A 18 2.69 -2.34 -12.78
C ASP A 18 2.49 -2.61 -11.28
N ARG A 19 2.95 -1.70 -10.40
CA ARG A 19 3.02 -1.92 -8.95
C ARG A 19 2.76 -0.64 -8.16
N LEU A 20 1.96 -0.74 -7.10
CA LEU A 20 1.61 0.39 -6.24
C LEU A 20 2.10 0.20 -4.79
N ILE A 21 2.75 1.23 -4.26
CA ILE A 21 3.10 1.32 -2.84
C ILE A 21 2.19 2.35 -2.19
N LEU A 22 1.36 1.92 -1.24
CA LEU A 22 0.52 2.80 -0.44
C LEU A 22 1.28 3.25 0.80
N LEU A 23 1.60 4.54 0.87
CA LEU A 23 2.21 5.15 2.06
C LEU A 23 1.12 5.69 3.00
N VAL A 24 1.17 5.29 4.26
CA VAL A 24 0.26 5.70 5.33
C VAL A 24 1.07 6.27 6.49
N ALA A 25 0.67 7.42 7.02
CA ALA A 25 1.33 7.99 8.20
C ALA A 25 1.07 7.13 9.46
N ASP A 26 2.07 6.97 10.32
CA ASP A 26 2.01 6.22 11.57
C ASP A 26 1.28 7.01 12.67
N THR A 27 -0.04 7.08 12.53
CA THR A 27 -0.92 7.69 13.53
C THR A 27 -1.83 6.63 14.13
N LYS A 28 -2.24 6.81 15.39
CA LYS A 28 -3.20 5.91 16.06
C LYS A 28 -4.49 5.74 15.25
N TRP A 29 -4.97 6.82 14.64
CA TRP A 29 -6.16 6.80 13.78
C TRP A 29 -5.96 5.92 12.55
N ASN A 30 -4.83 6.09 11.85
CA ASN A 30 -4.53 5.28 10.68
C ASN A 30 -4.31 3.81 11.04
N ARG A 31 -3.65 3.50 12.16
CA ARG A 31 -3.51 2.12 12.64
C ARG A 31 -4.87 1.47 12.87
N GLY A 32 -5.78 2.16 13.56
CA GLY A 32 -7.14 1.66 13.77
C GLY A 32 -7.90 1.41 12.46
N LEU A 33 -7.75 2.28 11.46
CA LEU A 33 -8.32 2.06 10.13
C LEU A 33 -7.67 0.88 9.38
N LEU A 34 -6.36 0.71 9.47
CA LEU A 34 -5.65 -0.42 8.85
C LEU A 34 -6.04 -1.75 9.49
N GLU A 35 -6.22 -1.78 10.81
CA GLU A 35 -6.69 -2.96 11.54
C GLU A 35 -8.13 -3.32 11.17
N LEU A 36 -9.01 -2.31 11.09
CA LEU A 36 -10.42 -2.51 10.72
C LEU A 36 -10.59 -3.09 9.30
N HIS A 37 -9.68 -2.76 8.38
CA HIS A 37 -9.74 -3.18 6.97
C HIS A 37 -8.64 -4.16 6.59
N ARG A 38 -8.08 -4.89 7.56
CA ARG A 38 -6.90 -5.72 7.39
C ARG A 38 -7.02 -6.74 6.25
N ASP A 39 -8.14 -7.45 6.15
CA ASP A 39 -8.35 -8.48 5.12
C ASP A 39 -8.37 -7.90 3.70
N ASP A 40 -9.12 -6.82 3.49
CA ASP A 40 -9.20 -6.13 2.18
C ASP A 40 -7.83 -5.57 1.77
N LEU A 41 -7.14 -4.93 2.71
CA LEU A 41 -5.82 -4.37 2.48
C LEU A 41 -4.78 -5.45 2.19
N ARG A 42 -4.84 -6.60 2.87
CA ARG A 42 -3.91 -7.70 2.63
C ARG A 42 -4.10 -8.36 1.27
N ALA A 43 -5.34 -8.41 0.76
CA ALA A 43 -5.62 -8.88 -0.58
C ALA A 43 -5.04 -7.95 -1.66
N ARG A 44 -5.07 -6.63 -1.43
CA ARG A 44 -4.63 -5.61 -2.41
C ARG A 44 -3.14 -5.25 -2.28
N PHE A 45 -2.59 -5.35 -1.09
CA PHE A 45 -1.21 -4.98 -0.71
C PHE A 45 -0.58 -6.13 0.11
N PRO A 46 -0.17 -7.22 -0.56
CA PRO A 46 0.36 -8.40 0.13
C PRO A 46 1.72 -8.14 0.80
N LEU A 47 2.49 -7.15 0.34
CA LEU A 47 3.77 -6.79 0.95
C LEU A 47 3.57 -5.80 2.09
N ASP A 48 4.14 -6.12 3.25
CA ASP A 48 4.18 -5.21 4.40
C ASP A 48 5.32 -4.20 4.31
N SER A 49 5.35 -3.24 5.25
CA SER A 49 6.35 -2.18 5.30
C SER A 49 7.79 -2.71 5.26
N ARG A 50 8.04 -3.85 5.91
CA ARG A 50 9.39 -4.42 6.01
C ARG A 50 9.82 -5.02 4.68
N ALA A 51 8.94 -5.77 4.02
CA ALA A 51 9.20 -6.35 2.71
C ALA A 51 9.43 -5.27 1.65
N VAL A 52 8.58 -4.22 1.65
CA VAL A 52 8.73 -3.07 0.75
C VAL A 52 10.08 -2.39 0.96
N LEU A 53 10.43 -2.04 2.20
CA LEU A 53 11.71 -1.39 2.51
C LEU A 53 12.92 -2.26 2.18
N SER A 54 12.83 -3.58 2.36
CA SER A 54 13.90 -4.52 2.02
C SER A 54 14.18 -4.52 0.51
N ASN A 55 13.13 -4.55 -0.31
CA ASN A 55 13.28 -4.49 -1.77
C ASN A 55 13.88 -3.15 -2.22
N LEU A 56 13.35 -2.05 -1.70
CA LEU A 56 13.84 -0.70 -2.02
C LEU A 56 15.30 -0.50 -1.59
N ARG A 57 15.70 -0.97 -0.39
CA ARG A 57 17.09 -0.91 0.08
C ARG A 57 18.04 -1.73 -0.80
N ALA A 58 17.56 -2.80 -1.40
CA ALA A 58 18.33 -3.63 -2.33
C ALA A 58 18.33 -3.06 -3.77
N GLY A 59 17.73 -1.89 -4.02
CA GLY A 59 17.60 -1.31 -5.35
C GLY A 59 16.67 -2.10 -6.28
N ARG A 60 15.79 -2.95 -5.72
CA ARG A 60 14.85 -3.79 -6.48
C ARG A 60 13.44 -3.24 -6.37
N ALA A 61 12.73 -3.23 -7.50
CA ALA A 61 11.30 -2.99 -7.49
C ALA A 61 10.58 -4.13 -6.74
N PRO A 62 9.55 -3.83 -5.92
CA PRO A 62 8.73 -4.87 -5.33
C PRO A 62 8.02 -5.70 -6.41
N ASP A 63 7.98 -7.00 -6.18
CA ASP A 63 7.34 -8.00 -7.02
C ASP A 63 5.81 -7.92 -7.00
N SER A 64 5.24 -7.30 -5.96
CA SER A 64 3.80 -7.11 -5.72
C SER A 64 3.50 -5.73 -5.13
N ASN A 65 2.21 -5.37 -5.02
CA ASN A 65 1.79 -4.16 -4.31
C ASN A 65 2.18 -4.21 -2.82
N GLY A 66 2.44 -3.04 -2.24
CA GLY A 66 2.89 -2.96 -0.85
C GLY A 66 2.28 -1.82 -0.05
N LEU A 67 2.19 -2.03 1.27
CA LEU A 67 1.75 -1.06 2.25
C LEU A 67 2.94 -0.61 3.09
N LEU A 68 3.19 0.69 3.16
CA LEU A 68 4.25 1.28 3.97
C LEU A 68 3.62 2.19 5.03
N ILE A 69 4.04 2.02 6.29
CA ILE A 69 3.64 2.88 7.41
C ILE A 69 4.89 3.64 7.89
N LEU A 70 4.85 4.98 7.91
CA LEU A 70 5.95 5.86 8.33
C LEU A 70 5.53 6.89 9.37
#